data_AF-A0A938N8D2-F1
#
_entry.id   AF-A0A938N8D2-F1
#
_cell.length_a   1.000
_cell.length_b   1.000
_cell.length_c   1.000
_cell.angle_alpha   90.00
_cell.angle_beta   90.00
_cell.angle_gamma   90.00
#
_symmetry.space_group_name_H-M   'P 1'
#
loop_
_entity.id
_entity.type
_entity.pdbx_description
1 polymer ?
#
loop_
_entity_poly.entity_id
_entity_poly.type
_entity_poly.pdbx_seq_one_letter_code
_entity_poly.pdbx_strand_id
1 'polypeptide(L)'
;MPIRVKSRGNETVEQMVRRFKKLCEKEGLTKDLKARQFHEKPSEVKRRMDIRREGLRMAARRAAAAKAAGRSARPVQPAKSKLKRGPGGRGRSKD
;
A
#
# COMPACT_ATOMS: atom_id res chain seq x y z
N MET A 1 -11.89 -6.67 12.35
CA MET A 1 -13.33 -7.05 12.32
C MET A 1 -13.48 -8.31 11.47
N PRO A 2 -14.58 -9.09 11.55
CA PRO A 2 -14.75 -10.22 10.64
C PRO A 2 -14.90 -9.71 9.19
N ILE A 3 -14.10 -10.25 8.27
CA ILE A 3 -14.18 -9.92 6.83
C ILE A 3 -15.45 -10.55 6.28
N ARG A 4 -16.40 -9.73 5.84
CA ARG A 4 -17.66 -10.18 5.21
C ARG A 4 -17.72 -9.66 3.77
N VAL A 5 -17.86 -10.57 2.81
CA VAL A 5 -18.11 -10.23 1.41
C VAL A 5 -19.47 -10.77 1.03
N LYS A 6 -20.35 -9.90 0.54
CA LYS A 6 -21.66 -10.25 -0.03
C LYS A 6 -21.60 -10.07 -1.54
N SER A 7 -22.32 -10.93 -2.27
CA SER A 7 -22.55 -10.71 -3.70
C SER A 7 -23.43 -9.48 -3.92
N ARG A 8 -23.11 -8.72 -4.96
CA ARG A 8 -23.95 -7.68 -5.56
C ARG A 8 -24.53 -8.26 -6.85
N GLY A 9 -25.73 -7.83 -7.25
CA GLY A 9 -26.43 -8.41 -8.41
C GLY A 9 -25.74 -8.20 -9.76
N ASN A 10 -24.72 -7.34 -9.80
CA ASN A 10 -24.07 -6.83 -11.00
C ASN A 10 -22.55 -7.08 -11.01
N GLU A 11 -22.07 -8.12 -10.32
CA GLU A 11 -20.65 -8.51 -10.33
C GLU A 11 -20.41 -9.96 -10.72
N THR A 12 -19.27 -10.20 -11.38
CA THR A 12 -18.79 -11.55 -11.67
C THR A 12 -18.04 -12.14 -10.47
N VAL A 13 -17.91 -13.47 -10.44
CA VAL A 13 -17.18 -14.18 -9.37
C VAL A 13 -15.75 -13.67 -9.22
N GLU A 14 -15.07 -13.35 -10.33
CA GLU A 14 -13.71 -12.81 -10.30
C GLU A 14 -13.62 -11.43 -9.64
N GLN A 15 -14.60 -10.57 -9.86
CA GLN A 15 -14.67 -9.25 -9.23
C GLN A 15 -14.88 -9.38 -7.73
N MET A 16 -15.70 -10.34 -7.31
CA MET A 16 -15.89 -10.67 -5.89
C MET A 16 -14.58 -11.11 -5.22
N VAL A 17 -13.83 -12.02 -5.87
CA VAL A 17 -12.51 -12.49 -5.37
C VAL A 17 -11.51 -11.34 -5.26
N ARG A 18 -11.48 -10.42 -6.24
CA ARG A 18 -10.60 -9.23 -6.18
C ARG A 18 -10.92 -8.32 -4.99
N ARG A 19 -12.21 -8.11 -4.69
CA ARG A 19 -12.62 -7.31 -3.51
C ARG A 19 -12.28 -8.01 -2.21
N PHE A 20 -12.46 -9.33 -2.13
CA PHE A 20 -12.06 -10.11 -0.97
C PHE A 20 -10.56 -9.96 -0.69
N LYS A 21 -9.70 -10.11 -1.71
CA LYS A 21 -8.25 -9.91 -1.58
C LYS A 21 -7.91 -8.50 -1.07
N LYS A 22 -8.55 -7.47 -1.63
CA LYS A 22 -8.41 -6.07 -1.16
C LYS A 22 -8.84 -5.88 0.29
N LEU A 23 -9.92 -6.53 0.73
CA LEU A 23 -10.37 -6.47 2.12
C LEU A 23 -9.39 -7.17 3.07
N CYS A 24 -8.83 -8.31 2.68
CA CYS A 24 -7.78 -9.00 3.43
C CYS A 24 -6.51 -8.14 3.58
N GLU A 25 -6.13 -7.41 2.52
CA GLU A 25 -5.01 -6.47 2.55
C GLU A 25 -5.30 -5.26 3.45
N LYS A 26 -6.53 -4.72 3.37
CA LYS A 26 -6.96 -3.56 4.16
C LYS A 26 -7.04 -3.86 5.66
N GLU A 27 -7.62 -5.00 6.02
CA GLU A 27 -7.67 -5.45 7.42
C GLU A 27 -6.29 -5.92 7.91
N GLY A 28 -5.28 -6.02 7.02
CA GLY A 28 -3.94 -6.43 7.40
C GLY A 28 -3.82 -7.92 7.76
N LEU A 29 -4.83 -8.74 7.45
CA LEU A 29 -4.91 -10.14 7.86
C LEU A 29 -3.64 -10.92 7.47
N THR A 30 -3.14 -10.73 6.25
CA THR A 30 -1.92 -11.40 5.77
C THR A 30 -0.68 -10.98 6.56
N LYS A 31 -0.62 -9.74 7.03
CA LYS A 31 0.50 -9.24 7.85
C LYS A 31 0.42 -9.80 9.27
N ASP A 32 -0.79 -9.84 9.84
CA ASP A 32 -1.02 -10.36 11.17
C ASP A 32 -0.76 -11.87 11.25
N LEU A 33 -1.16 -12.63 10.23
CA LEU A 33 -0.83 -14.05 10.11
C LEU A 33 0.68 -14.27 10.13
N LYS A 34 1.44 -13.52 9.33
CA LYS A 34 2.91 -13.61 9.31
C LYS A 34 3.54 -13.17 10.63
N ALA A 35 2.98 -12.16 11.30
CA ALA A 35 3.50 -11.67 12.57
C ALA A 35 3.24 -12.66 13.73
N ARG A 36 2.17 -13.44 13.66
CA ARG A 36 1.75 -14.40 14.71
C ARG A 36 2.06 -15.85 14.39
N GLN A 37 2.77 -16.11 13.28
CA GLN A 37 3.08 -17.48 12.85
C GLN A 37 3.99 -18.24 13.85
N PHE A 38 4.74 -17.51 14.70
CA PHE A 38 5.57 -18.08 15.75
C PHE A 38 5.24 -17.43 17.09
N HIS A 39 5.45 -18.18 18.18
CA HIS A 39 5.33 -17.65 19.52
C HIS A 39 6.50 -16.71 19.81
N GLU A 40 6.19 -15.42 19.94
CA GLU A 40 7.14 -14.39 20.33
C GLU A 40 6.99 -14.11 21.83
N LYS A 41 8.10 -13.99 22.56
CA LYS A 41 8.02 -13.75 24.01
C LYS A 41 7.36 -12.39 24.25
N PRO A 42 6.54 -12.24 25.31
CA PRO A 42 5.85 -10.98 25.59
C PRO A 42 6.80 -9.78 25.76
N SER A 43 8.03 -10.02 26.21
CA SER A 43 9.09 -9.00 26.28
C SER A 43 9.55 -8.50 24.91
N GLU A 44 9.68 -9.39 23.92
CA GLU A 44 10.08 -9.06 22.56
C GLU A 44 8.97 -8.28 21.84
N VAL A 45 7.71 -8.68 22.07
CA VAL A 45 6.54 -7.94 21.59
C VAL A 45 6.55 -6.50 22.12
N LYS A 46 6.76 -6.30 23.44
CA LYS A 46 6.85 -4.97 24.06
C LYS A 46 8.00 -4.16 23.45
N ARG A 47 9.20 -4.75 23.38
CA ARG A 47 10.38 -4.11 22.80
C ARG A 47 10.13 -3.64 21.36
N ARG A 48 9.51 -4.49 20.52
CA ARG A 48 9.15 -4.12 19.14
C ARG A 48 8.14 -2.98 19.08
N MET A 49 7.15 -2.97 19.98
CA MET A 49 6.15 -1.90 20.06
C MET A 49 6.79 -0.57 20.48
N ASP A 50 7.73 -0.60 21.44
CA ASP A 50 8.42 0.59 21.93
C ASP A 50 9.31 1.21 20.85
N ILE A 51 10.12 0.41 20.16
CA ILE A 51 10.93 0.85 19.01
C ILE A 51 10.04 1.48 17.92
N ARG A 52 8.90 0.84 17.61
CA ARG A 52 7.96 1.36 16.61
C ARG A 52 7.34 2.69 17.06
N ARG A 53 6.99 2.81 18.34
CA ARG A 53 6.45 4.04 18.93
C ARG A 53 7.47 5.18 18.90
N GLU A 54 8.73 4.90 19.21
CA GLU A 54 9.82 5.88 19.12
C GLU A 54 10.05 6.33 17.68
N GLY A 55 10.11 5.40 16.73
CA GLY A 55 10.21 5.71 15.30
C GLY A 55 9.06 6.60 14.81
N LEU A 56 7.82 6.30 15.23
CA LEU A 56 6.64 7.13 14.93
C LEU A 56 6.74 8.53 15.56
N ARG A 57 7.18 8.64 16.81
CA ARG A 57 7.40 9.94 17.49
C ARG A 57 8.46 10.77 16.77
N MET A 58 9.56 10.15 16.35
CA MET A 58 10.62 10.82 15.59
C MET A 58 10.15 11.26 14.21
N ALA A 59 9.37 10.43 13.51
CA ALA A 59 8.77 10.79 12.22
C ALA A 59 7.76 11.95 12.37
N ALA A 60 6.94 11.94 13.42
CA ALA A 60 5.99 13.02 13.71
C ALA A 60 6.71 14.33 14.04
N ARG A 61 7.79 14.28 14.84
CA ARG A 61 8.66 15.44 15.12
C ARG A 61 9.29 16.00 13.86
N ARG A 62 9.83 15.13 12.99
CA ARG A 62 10.38 15.52 11.68
C ARG A 62 9.32 16.16 10.78
N ALA A 63 8.11 15.59 10.73
CA ALA A 63 7.01 16.14 9.96
C ALA A 63 6.53 17.51 10.49
N ALA A 64 6.46 17.67 11.81
CA ALA A 64 6.14 18.94 12.46
C ALA A 64 7.19 20.01 12.19
N ALA A 65 8.48 19.66 12.31
CA ALA A 65 9.59 20.55 11.97
C ALA A 65 9.57 20.93 10.47
N ALA A 66 9.27 20.00 9.58
CA ALA A 66 9.12 20.28 8.14
C ALA A 66 7.94 21.21 7.82
N LYS A 67 6.83 21.11 8.57
CA LYS A 67 5.70 22.04 8.46
C LYS A 67 6.02 23.43 9.01
N ALA A 68 6.72 23.50 10.15
CA ALA A 68 7.15 24.76 10.75
C ALA A 68 8.19 25.50 9.90
N ALA A 69 9.06 24.76 9.20
CA ALA A 69 10.06 25.31 8.29
C ALA A 69 9.49 25.82 6.95
N GLY A 70 8.16 25.89 6.79
CA GLY A 70 7.55 26.61 5.67
C GLY A 70 7.93 26.12 4.27
N ARG A 71 8.32 24.85 4.11
CA ARG A 71 8.47 24.29 2.76
C ARG A 71 7.08 24.06 2.18
N SER A 72 6.58 25.06 1.44
CA SER A 72 5.68 24.82 0.32
C SER A 72 6.44 23.97 -0.70
N ALA A 73 6.57 22.67 -0.41
CA ALA A 73 7.02 21.69 -1.37
C ALA A 73 5.92 21.57 -2.41
N ARG A 74 5.91 22.50 -3.37
CA ARG A 74 5.29 22.27 -4.66
C ARG A 74 5.85 20.91 -5.11
N PRO A 75 5.02 19.91 -5.44
CA PRO A 75 5.54 18.71 -6.07
C PRO A 75 6.19 19.17 -7.36
N VAL A 76 7.52 19.13 -7.41
CA VAL A 76 8.24 19.19 -8.68
C VAL A 76 7.83 17.92 -9.39
N GLN A 77 6.84 18.04 -10.29
CA GLN A 77 6.46 16.93 -11.14
C GLN A 77 7.75 16.50 -11.84
N PRO A 78 8.16 15.21 -11.77
CA PRO A 78 9.24 14.76 -12.62
C PRO A 78 8.80 15.05 -14.05
N ALA A 79 9.56 15.88 -14.75
CA ALA A 79 9.32 16.20 -16.15
C ALA A 79 9.16 14.87 -16.88
N LYS A 80 7.96 14.60 -17.41
CA LYS A 80 7.74 13.47 -18.32
C LYS A 80 8.67 13.71 -19.50
N SER A 81 9.83 13.07 -19.52
CA SER A 81 10.65 12.97 -20.71
C SER A 81 9.76 12.32 -21.76
N LYS A 82 9.36 13.10 -22.77
CA LYS A 82 8.71 12.58 -23.96
C LYS A 82 9.75 11.69 -24.66
N LEU A 83 9.81 10.41 -24.30
CA LEU A 83 10.44 9.43 -25.17
C LEU A 83 9.51 9.30 -26.38
N LYS A 84 9.80 10.07 -27.43
CA LYS A 84 9.29 9.84 -28.77
C LYS A 84 9.66 8.40 -29.16
N ARG A 85 8.74 7.45 -29.02
CA ARG A 85 8.82 6.20 -29.77
C ARG A 85 8.12 6.48 -31.11
N GLY A 86 8.92 6.44 -32.17
CA GLY A 86 8.56 6.82 -33.53
C GLY A 86 7.45 5.95 -34.16
N PRO A 87 7.07 6.28 -35.40
CA PRO A 87 5.89 5.74 -36.05
C PRO A 87 6.15 4.35 -36.65
N GLY A 88 5.08 3.55 -36.75
CA GLY A 88 4.91 2.59 -37.85
C GLY A 88 5.35 1.15 -37.57
N GLY A 89 4.41 0.32 -37.13
CA GLY A 89 4.45 -1.12 -37.32
C GLY A 89 3.21 -1.54 -38.12
N ARG A 90 3.41 -1.82 -39.41
CA ARG A 90 2.36 -2.19 -40.38
C ARG A 90 1.67 -3.47 -39.94
N GLY A 91 0.34 -3.49 -40.06
CA GLY A 91 -0.45 -4.70 -39.97
C GLY A 91 0.04 -5.75 -40.97
N ARG A 92 0.13 -6.99 -40.52
CA ARG A 92 0.12 -8.16 -41.39
C ARG A 92 -1.18 -8.89 -41.13
N SER A 93 -2.13 -8.68 -42.03
CA SER A 93 -3.08 -9.71 -42.42
C SER A 93 -2.31 -10.93 -42.94
N LYS A 94 -2.62 -12.11 -42.42
CA LYS A 94 -2.47 -13.35 -43.16
C LYS A 94 -3.69 -14.21 -42.86
N ASP A 95 -4.14 -14.80 -43.94
CA ASP A 95 -5.24 -15.74 -44.11
C ASP A 95 -5.13 -16.98 -43.20
#